data_AF-A0A534SCQ4-F1
#
_entry.id   AF-A0A534SCQ4-F1
#
_cell.length_a   1.000
_cell.length_b   1.000
_cell.length_c   1.000
_cell.angle_alpha   90.00
_cell.angle_beta   90.00
_cell.angle_gamma   90.00
#
_symmetry.space_group_name_H-M   'P 1'
#
loop_
_entity.id
_entity.type
_entity.pdbx_description
1 polymer ?
#
loop_
_entity_poly.entity_id
_entity_poly.type
_entity_poly.pdbx_seq_one_letter_code
_entity_poly.pdbx_strand_id
1 'polypeptide(L)'
;MANINGLELVKMISLQILALFASVFVLVSEPARAQIPLQKVRIAYSSSGVNYIDLFLGKEKGYFREEGLEPQLIQMSSNIAITANIAGELDGQAAIGSAIRAIQRGAPLRV
;
A
#
# COMPACT_ATOMS: atom_id res chain seq x y z
N MET A 1 51.28 -33.80 22.66
CA MET A 1 51.07 -33.53 21.23
C MET A 1 49.98 -34.47 20.74
N ALA A 2 48.74 -33.99 20.62
CA ALA A 2 47.66 -34.81 20.08
C ALA A 2 47.89 -34.97 18.57
N ASN A 3 48.13 -36.21 18.12
CA ASN A 3 48.32 -36.51 16.71
C ASN A 3 46.94 -36.47 16.04
N ILE A 4 46.64 -35.35 15.37
CA ILE A 4 45.35 -35.16 14.72
C ILE A 4 45.40 -35.95 13.40
N ASN A 5 44.67 -37.07 13.34
CA ASN A 5 44.59 -37.90 12.15
C ASN A 5 43.98 -37.10 10.99
N GLY A 6 44.41 -37.36 9.74
CA GLY A 6 43.96 -36.61 8.56
C GLY A 6 42.44 -36.52 8.38
N LEU A 7 41.69 -37.50 8.88
CA LEU A 7 40.22 -37.51 8.88
C LEU A 7 39.61 -36.44 9.82
N GLU A 8 40.20 -36.23 10.99
CA GLU A 8 39.74 -35.23 11.97
C GLU A 8 40.06 -33.81 11.48
N LEU A 9 41.16 -33.65 10.74
CA LEU A 9 41.52 -32.38 10.10
C LEU A 9 40.48 -31.98 9.02
N VAL A 10 40.05 -32.92 8.17
CA VAL A 10 39.04 -32.68 7.12
C VAL A 10 37.69 -32.31 7.72
N LYS A 11 37.25 -32.99 8.79
CA LYS A 11 36.01 -32.65 9.50
C LYS A 11 36.04 -31.23 10.08
N MET A 12 37.15 -30.84 10.69
CA MET A 12 37.29 -29.51 11.32
C MET A 12 37.23 -28.38 10.28
N ILE A 13 37.88 -28.57 9.12
CA ILE A 13 37.81 -27.63 7.99
C ILE A 13 36.39 -27.54 7.42
N SER A 14 35.72 -28.69 7.29
CA SER A 14 34.34 -28.78 6.78
C SER A 14 33.36 -28.03 7.70
N LEU A 15 33.54 -28.17 9.02
CA LEU A 15 32.73 -27.48 10.03
C LEU A 15 32.94 -25.96 9.99
N GLN A 16 34.19 -25.51 9.80
CA GLN A 16 34.51 -24.09 9.65
C GLN A 16 33.91 -23.48 8.39
N ILE A 17 33.96 -24.20 7.26
CA ILE A 17 33.34 -23.75 6.00
C ILE A 17 31.82 -23.64 6.17
N LEU A 18 31.20 -24.63 6.80
CA LEU A 18 29.76 -24.60 7.06
C LEU A 18 29.37 -23.44 7.97
N ALA A 19 30.13 -23.19 9.04
CA ALA A 19 29.90 -22.07 9.95
C ALA A 19 30.07 -20.72 9.25
N LEU A 20 31.06 -20.60 8.35
CA LEU A 20 31.29 -19.39 7.58
C LEU A 20 30.16 -19.15 6.57
N PHE A 21 29.68 -20.20 5.90
CA PHE A 21 28.51 -20.12 5.02
C PHE A 21 27.25 -19.72 5.78
N ALA A 22 27.00 -20.30 6.96
CA ALA A 22 25.85 -19.95 7.80
C ALA A 22 25.92 -18.49 8.28
N SER A 23 27.11 -18.02 8.66
CA SER A 23 27.33 -16.62 9.05
C SER A 23 27.03 -15.66 7.90
N VAL A 24 27.56 -15.92 6.71
CA VAL A 24 27.28 -15.11 5.50
C VAL A 24 25.80 -15.12 5.15
N PHE A 25 25.12 -16.27 5.29
CA PHE A 25 23.69 -16.38 5.02
C PHE A 25 22.85 -15.50 5.94
N VAL A 26 23.20 -15.43 7.23
CA VAL A 26 22.54 -14.56 8.21
C VAL A 26 22.84 -13.07 7.96
N LEU A 27 24.04 -12.74 7.48
CA LEU A 27 24.40 -11.36 7.12
C LEU A 27 23.70 -10.86 5.85
N VAL A 28 23.35 -11.77 4.93
CA VAL A 28 22.67 -11.44 3.67
C VAL A 28 21.14 -11.54 3.78
N SER A 29 20.59 -12.16 4.82
CA SER A 29 19.16 -12.18 5.03
C SER A 29 18.66 -10.77 5.40
N GLU A 30 18.10 -10.04 4.44
CA GLU A 30 17.29 -8.87 4.79
C GLU A 30 16.03 -9.36 5.52
N PRO A 31 15.67 -8.74 6.65
CA PRO A 31 14.38 -9.03 7.27
C PRO A 31 13.30 -8.70 6.24
N ALA A 32 12.41 -9.66 5.97
CA ALA A 32 11.22 -9.40 5.17
C ALA A 32 10.52 -8.19 5.78
N ARG A 33 10.65 -7.02 5.15
CA ARG A 33 9.95 -5.82 5.60
C ARG A 33 8.48 -6.15 5.49
N ALA A 34 7.81 -6.31 6.63
CA ALA A 34 6.37 -6.47 6.67
C ALA A 34 5.78 -5.31 5.87
N GLN A 35 5.20 -5.59 4.71
CA GLN A 35 4.56 -4.58 3.90
C GLN A 35 3.40 -4.05 4.72
N ILE A 36 3.45 -2.75 5.06
CA ILE A 36 2.32 -2.07 5.69
C ILE A 36 1.14 -2.27 4.73
N PRO A 37 0.04 -2.90 5.18
CA PRO A 37 -1.09 -3.13 4.30
C PRO A 37 -1.63 -1.77 3.86
N LEU A 38 -1.88 -1.63 2.56
CA LEU A 38 -2.45 -0.40 2.02
C LEU A 38 -3.83 -0.16 2.62
N GLN A 39 -4.08 1.08 3.06
CA GLN A 39 -5.38 1.47 3.55
C GLN A 39 -6.34 1.66 2.37
N LYS A 40 -7.41 0.88 2.35
CA LYS A 40 -8.47 1.02 1.35
C LYS A 40 -9.22 2.32 1.55
N VAL A 41 -9.32 3.12 0.49
CA VAL A 41 -10.08 4.39 0.48
C VAL A 41 -11.07 4.40 -0.69
N ARG A 42 -12.34 4.69 -0.39
CA ARG A 42 -13.47 4.70 -1.33
C ARG A 42 -13.67 6.13 -1.83
N ILE A 43 -13.37 6.35 -3.11
CA ILE A 43 -13.43 7.67 -3.74
C ILE A 43 -14.48 7.62 -4.85
N ALA A 44 -15.56 8.40 -4.71
CA ALA A 44 -16.60 8.48 -5.73
C ALA A 44 -16.27 9.50 -6.82
N TYR A 45 -16.62 9.19 -8.07
CA TYR A 45 -16.57 10.11 -9.21
C TYR A 45 -17.85 10.00 -10.06
N SER A 46 -18.23 11.08 -10.77
CA SER A 46 -19.58 11.18 -11.34
C SER A 46 -19.73 10.93 -12.84
N SER A 47 -18.63 10.84 -13.60
CA SER A 47 -18.69 10.47 -15.02
C SER A 47 -17.35 9.94 -15.52
N SER A 48 -17.32 9.32 -16.69
CA SER A 48 -16.08 8.87 -17.35
C SER A 48 -15.38 10.00 -18.12
N GLY A 49 -15.68 11.26 -17.81
CA GLY A 49 -15.08 12.43 -18.47
C GLY A 49 -13.67 12.72 -17.97
N VAL A 50 -12.92 13.52 -18.75
CA VAL A 50 -11.52 13.88 -18.46
C VAL A 50 -11.32 14.61 -17.13
N ASN A 51 -12.38 15.19 -16.57
CA ASN A 51 -12.36 15.93 -15.31
C ASN A 51 -11.93 15.10 -14.08
N TYR A 52 -11.83 13.77 -14.22
CA TYR A 52 -11.40 12.84 -13.16
C TYR A 52 -10.11 12.08 -13.51
N ILE A 53 -9.43 12.47 -14.59
CA ILE A 53 -8.24 11.75 -15.08
C ILE A 53 -7.11 11.73 -14.07
N ASP A 54 -7.02 12.74 -13.22
CA ASP A 54 -6.09 12.88 -12.10
C ASP A 54 -6.20 11.70 -11.11
N LEU A 55 -7.41 11.24 -10.78
CA LEU A 55 -7.62 10.08 -9.91
C LEU A 55 -7.06 8.79 -10.52
N PHE A 56 -7.32 8.58 -11.81
CA PHE A 56 -6.86 7.39 -12.52
C PHE A 56 -5.35 7.43 -12.74
N LEU A 57 -4.82 8.58 -13.13
CA LEU A 57 -3.39 8.78 -13.31
C LEU A 57 -2.65 8.58 -11.98
N GLY A 58 -3.15 9.14 -10.88
CA GLY A 58 -2.57 8.94 -9.56
C GLY A 58 -2.57 7.47 -9.13
N LYS A 59 -3.64 6.72 -9.45
CA LYS A 59 -3.70 5.29 -9.20
C LYS A 59 -2.70 4.50 -10.07
N GLU A 60 -2.65 4.80 -11.36
CA GLU A 60 -1.79 4.12 -12.33
C GLU A 60 -0.30 4.38 -12.08
N LYS A 61 0.06 5.64 -11.80
CA LYS A 61 1.43 6.05 -11.47
C LYS A 61 1.86 5.61 -10.07
N GLY A 62 0.94 5.17 -9.22
CA GLY A 62 1.25 4.65 -7.89
C GLY A 62 1.33 5.72 -6.80
N TYR A 63 0.95 6.97 -7.06
CA TYR A 63 1.00 8.05 -6.07
C TYR A 63 0.15 7.74 -4.82
N PHE A 64 -1.02 7.10 -4.97
CA PHE A 64 -1.77 6.62 -3.80
C PHE A 64 -1.01 5.56 -3.00
N ARG A 65 -0.28 4.67 -3.68
CA ARG A 65 0.49 3.59 -3.04
C ARG A 65 1.69 4.14 -2.27
N GLU A 66 2.35 5.18 -2.80
CA GLU A 66 3.43 5.90 -2.13
C GLU A 66 2.96 6.47 -0.78
N GLU A 67 1.71 6.91 -0.70
CA GLU A 67 1.05 7.37 0.52
C GLU A 67 0.42 6.23 1.36
N GLY A 68 0.65 4.96 1.02
CA GLY A 68 0.09 3.82 1.74
C GLY A 68 -1.41 3.58 1.51
N LEU A 69 -1.99 4.12 0.44
CA LEU A 69 -3.42 4.04 0.13
C LEU A 69 -3.71 3.08 -1.05
N GLU A 70 -4.83 2.38 -0.97
CA GLU A 70 -5.42 1.60 -2.05
C GLU A 70 -6.75 2.25 -2.49
N PRO A 71 -6.76 3.03 -3.58
CA PRO A 71 -7.94 3.75 -4.02
C PRO A 71 -8.94 2.82 -4.73
N GLN A 72 -10.13 2.73 -4.16
CA GLN A 72 -11.33 2.20 -4.80
C GLN A 72 -12.08 3.36 -5.46
N LEU A 73 -11.85 3.53 -6.77
CA LEU A 73 -12.53 4.54 -7.58
C LEU A 73 -13.91 4.00 -7.97
N ILE A 74 -14.99 4.65 -7.53
CA ILE A 74 -16.36 4.16 -7.70
C ILE A 74 -17.15 5.17 -8.53
N GLN A 75 -17.65 4.74 -9.69
CA GLN A 75 -18.52 5.59 -10.50
C GLN A 75 -19.95 5.56 -9.97
N MET A 76 -20.50 6.73 -9.65
CA MET A 76 -21.91 6.87 -9.25
C MET A 76 -22.42 8.29 -9.50
N SER A 77 -23.74 8.46 -9.56
CA SER A 77 -24.31 9.82 -9.70
C SER A 77 -23.94 10.69 -8.50
N SER A 78 -23.82 12.01 -8.70
CA SER A 78 -23.43 12.92 -7.61
C SER A 78 -24.41 12.89 -6.42
N ASN A 79 -25.71 12.67 -6.69
CA ASN A 79 -26.71 12.56 -5.63
C ASN A 79 -26.45 11.34 -4.75
N ILE A 80 -26.11 10.19 -5.34
CA ILE A 80 -25.75 8.98 -4.59
C ILE A 80 -24.45 9.22 -3.83
N ALA A 81 -23.44 9.82 -4.46
CA ALA A 81 -22.17 10.14 -3.80
C ALA A 81 -22.35 11.03 -2.57
N ILE A 82 -23.19 12.06 -2.65
CA ILE A 82 -23.51 12.93 -1.51
C ILE A 82 -24.14 12.12 -0.37
N THR A 83 -25.17 11.33 -0.65
CA THR A 83 -25.85 10.54 0.37
C THR A 83 -24.92 9.50 1.00
N ALA A 84 -24.15 8.79 0.19
CA ALA A 84 -23.18 7.79 0.65
C ALA A 84 -22.07 8.43 1.50
N ASN A 85 -21.59 9.62 1.14
CA ASN A 85 -20.57 10.32 1.91
C ASN A 85 -21.11 10.83 3.25
N ILE A 86 -22.35 11.33 3.31
CA ILE A 86 -23.03 11.67 4.56
C ILE A 86 -23.20 10.43 5.46
N ALA A 87 -23.48 9.27 4.86
CA ALA A 87 -23.61 8.00 5.58
C ALA A 87 -22.27 7.39 6.04
N GLY A 88 -21.13 7.97 5.68
CA GLY A 88 -19.79 7.42 5.98
C GLY A 88 -19.38 6.24 5.09
N GLU A 89 -20.09 6.01 3.98
CA GLU A 89 -19.80 4.95 3.02
C GLU A 89 -18.70 5.32 2.00
N LEU A 90 -18.30 6.59 1.98
CA LEU A 90 -17.22 7.09 1.13
C LEU A 90 -16.21 7.84 1.98
N ASP A 91 -14.93 7.65 1.65
CA ASP A 91 -13.82 8.35 2.29
C ASP A 91 -13.49 9.67 1.56
N GLY A 92 -13.91 9.79 0.29
CA GLY A 92 -13.87 11.02 -0.48
C GLY A 92 -14.79 11.01 -1.72
N GLN A 93 -15.00 12.18 -2.31
CA GLN A 93 -15.70 12.30 -3.60
C GLN A 93 -15.12 13.43 -4.46
N ALA A 94 -15.09 13.23 -5.77
CA ALA A 94 -14.59 14.21 -6.74
C ALA A 94 -15.71 15.07 -7.35
N ALA A 95 -16.97 14.88 -6.95
CA ALA A 95 -18.10 15.69 -7.41
C ALA A 95 -18.18 17.05 -6.68
N ILE A 96 -17.08 17.81 -6.68
CA ILE A 96 -16.85 19.00 -5.84
C ILE A 96 -17.98 20.03 -5.97
N GLY A 97 -18.40 20.38 -7.19
CA GLY A 97 -19.45 21.38 -7.39
C GLY A 97 -20.81 20.96 -6.80
N SER A 98 -21.12 19.66 -6.80
CA SER A 98 -22.33 19.13 -6.17
C SER A 98 -22.19 19.10 -4.65
N ALA A 99 -21.02 18.72 -4.14
CA ALA A 99 -20.72 18.75 -2.70
C ALA A 99 -20.82 20.17 -2.12
N ILE A 100 -20.25 21.19 -2.79
CA ILE A 100 -20.36 22.60 -2.37
C ILE A 100 -21.82 23.04 -2.26
N ARG A 101 -22.65 22.73 -3.28
CA ARG A 101 -24.08 23.06 -3.24
C ARG A 101 -24.81 22.35 -2.10
N ALA A 102 -24.42 21.12 -1.77
CA ALA A 102 -24.98 20.39 -0.63
C ALA A 102 -24.56 21.03 0.70
N ILE A 103 -23.29 21.43 0.84
CA ILE A 103 -22.77 22.14 2.02
C ILE A 103 -23.51 23.47 2.22
N GLN A 104 -23.73 24.24 1.16
CA GLN A 104 -24.53 25.47 1.20
C GLN A 104 -25.98 25.23 1.68
N ARG A 105 -26.50 24.02 1.51
CA ARG A 105 -27.82 23.58 2.00
C ARG A 105 -27.78 22.94 3.39
N GLY A 106 -26.63 22.97 4.07
CA GLY A 106 -26.46 22.44 5.42
C GLY A 106 -26.03 20.98 5.50
N ALA A 107 -25.61 20.35 4.40
CA ALA A 107 -25.05 19.00 4.45
C ALA A 107 -23.74 18.99 5.27
N PRO A 108 -23.52 17.98 6.14
CA PRO A 108 -22.34 17.90 7.00
C PRO A 108 -21.12 17.36 6.25
N LEU A 109 -20.79 17.97 5.11
CA LEU A 109 -19.68 17.58 4.24
C LEU A 109 -18.55 18.61 4.29
N ARG A 110 -17.38 18.23 3.77
CA ARG A 110 -16.21 19.10 3.64
C ARG A 110 -15.62 18.94 2.24
N VAL A 111 -15.06 20.02 1.72
CA VAL A 111 -14.34 20.10 0.44
C VAL A 111 -12.99 20.78 0.65
#